data_AF-A0A962UZT5-F1
#
_entry.id   AF-A0A962UZT5-F1
#
_cell.length_a   1.000
_cell.length_b   1.000
_cell.length_c   1.000
_cell.angle_alpha   90.00
_cell.angle_beta   90.00
_cell.angle_gamma   90.00
#
_symmetry.space_group_name_H-M   'P 1'
#
loop_
_entity.id
_entity.type
_entity.pdbx_description
1 polymer ?
#
loop_
_entity_poly.entity_id
_entity_poly.type
_entity_poly.pdbx_seq_one_letter_code
_entity_poly.pdbx_strand_id
1 'polypeptide(L)'
;MTTSTQPPLVIRKWFSLIEETQTNESGQAADGPPLYKFVLAACVRNPYAGRFSQDLSAIVEPSQALGEMFGQRIQTLAAGQPIESYGKGCIVGMAGEYEHGNAFLTNIGAGPVRDA
;
A
#
# COMPACT_ATOMS: atom_id res chain seq x y z
N MET A 1 -1.41 -29.48 12.40
CA MET A 1 -1.03 -28.34 11.53
C MET A 1 -2.25 -27.97 10.71
N THR A 2 -3.10 -27.11 11.24
CA THR A 2 -4.31 -26.63 10.55
C THR A 2 -3.91 -25.55 9.56
N THR A 3 -3.88 -25.88 8.27
CA THR A 3 -3.81 -24.90 7.19
C THR A 3 -5.12 -24.11 7.17
N SER A 4 -5.16 -23.00 7.94
CA SER A 4 -6.20 -21.99 7.81
C SER A 4 -6.06 -21.35 6.44
N THR A 5 -6.83 -21.82 5.46
CA THR A 5 -6.98 -21.15 4.17
C THR A 5 -8.02 -20.05 4.35
N GLN A 6 -7.63 -18.99 5.06
CA GLN A 6 -8.40 -17.76 5.13
C GLN A 6 -8.55 -17.20 3.72
N PRO A 7 -9.76 -16.78 3.28
CA PRO A 7 -9.94 -16.30 1.92
C PRO A 7 -9.04 -15.09 1.66
N PRO A 8 -8.39 -15.02 0.49
CA PRO A 8 -7.52 -13.90 0.16
C PRO A 8 -8.31 -12.60 0.17
N LEU A 9 -7.64 -11.51 0.54
CA LEU A 9 -8.19 -10.16 0.42
C LEU A 9 -8.70 -9.96 -1.02
N VAL A 10 -9.98 -9.63 -1.16
CA VAL A 10 -10.60 -9.43 -2.48
C VAL A 10 -10.24 -8.04 -2.99
N ILE A 11 -9.33 -8.00 -3.97
CA ILE A 11 -8.88 -6.77 -4.62
C ILE A 11 -9.79 -6.46 -5.80
N ARG A 12 -10.47 -5.31 -5.77
CA ARG A 12 -11.34 -4.86 -6.87
C ARG A 12 -10.54 -4.20 -7.99
N LYS A 13 -9.54 -3.38 -7.66
CA LYS A 13 -8.68 -2.68 -8.62
C LYS A 13 -7.36 -2.27 -8.02
N TRP A 14 -6.37 -2.10 -8.89
CA TRP A 14 -5.11 -1.42 -8.63
C TRP A 14 -5.13 -0.04 -9.27
N PHE A 15 -4.37 0.90 -8.71
CA PHE A 15 -4.15 2.23 -9.25
C PHE A 15 -2.68 2.59 -9.10
N SER A 16 -2.10 3.20 -10.13
CA SER A 16 -0.73 3.69 -10.09
C SER A 16 -0.67 5.11 -10.65
N LEU A 17 0.22 5.92 -10.08
CA LEU A 17 0.56 7.25 -10.56
C LEU A 17 2.08 7.43 -10.49
N ILE A 18 2.64 8.03 -11.53
CA ILE A 18 4.04 8.45 -11.57
C ILE A 18 4.04 9.96 -11.70
N GLU A 19 4.74 10.63 -10.79
CA GLU A 19 5.00 12.05 -10.83
C GLU A 19 6.49 12.26 -11.10
N GLU A 20 6.80 13.05 -12.12
CA GLU A 20 8.15 13.53 -12.41
C GLU A 20 8.20 15.04 -12.17
N THR A 21 9.03 15.46 -11.21
CA THR A 21 9.19 16.86 -10.84
C THR A 21 10.49 17.40 -11.42
N GLN A 22 10.37 18.29 -12.41
CA GLN A 22 11.50 18.88 -13.15
C GLN A 22 12.18 20.03 -12.40
N THR A 23 11.40 20.82 -11.66
CA THR A 23 11.86 21.98 -10.90
C THR A 23 11.17 22.03 -9.56
N ASN A 24 11.76 22.74 -8.59
CA ASN A 24 11.04 23.15 -7.40
C ASN A 24 9.98 24.21 -7.72
N GLU A 25 9.24 24.65 -6.70
CA GLU A 25 8.15 25.62 -6.79
C GLU A 25 8.59 27.01 -7.25
N SER A 26 9.89 27.34 -7.17
CA SER A 26 10.45 28.60 -7.68
C SER A 26 11.09 28.46 -9.08
N GLY A 27 10.99 27.30 -9.72
CA GLY A 27 11.53 27.06 -11.07
C GLY A 27 13.01 26.67 -11.12
N GLN A 28 13.65 26.39 -9.98
CA GLN A 28 15.02 25.90 -9.93
C GLN A 28 15.05 24.40 -10.24
N ALA A 29 15.85 24.00 -11.23
CA ALA A 29 16.07 22.59 -11.56
C ALA A 29 16.89 21.89 -10.46
N ALA A 30 16.73 20.57 -10.35
CA ALA A 30 17.53 19.72 -9.48
C ALA A 30 19.03 19.77 -9.85
N ASP A 31 19.89 19.55 -8.87
CA ASP A 31 21.34 19.36 -9.04
C ASP A 31 21.69 17.91 -9.46
N GLY A 32 20.83 17.31 -10.28
CA GLY A 32 20.88 15.91 -10.68
C GLY A 32 19.65 15.50 -11.51
N PRO A 33 19.28 14.21 -11.51
CA PRO A 33 18.05 13.74 -12.15
C PRO A 33 16.79 14.38 -11.54
N PRO A 34 15.67 14.45 -12.29
CA PRO A 34 14.38 14.87 -11.75
C PRO A 34 13.93 14.00 -10.57
N LEU A 35 13.14 14.57 -9.66
CA LEU A 35 12.54 13.81 -8.57
C LEU A 35 11.35 12.99 -9.10
N TYR A 36 11.40 11.68 -8.87
CA TYR A 36 10.29 10.78 -9.17
C TYR A 36 9.54 10.40 -7.89
N LYS A 37 8.20 10.43 -7.97
CA LYS A 37 7.32 9.81 -6.96
C LYS A 37 6.45 8.77 -7.62
N PHE A 38 6.50 7.56 -7.07
CA PHE A 38 5.67 6.45 -7.50
C PHE A 38 4.59 6.20 -6.45
N VAL A 39 3.34 6.23 -6.88
CA VAL A 39 2.19 5.90 -6.02
C VAL A 39 1.56 4.64 -6.57
N LEU A 40 1.39 3.64 -5.70
CA LEU A 40 0.61 2.44 -5.96
C LEU A 40 -0.49 2.34 -4.90
N ALA A 41 -1.70 1.95 -5.29
CA ALA A 41 -2.82 1.75 -4.39
C ALA A 41 -3.69 0.56 -4.84
N ALA A 42 -4.37 -0.07 -3.88
CA ALA A 42 -5.32 -1.15 -4.11
C ALA A 42 -6.65 -0.81 -3.44
N CYS A 43 -7.75 -1.06 -4.16
CA CYS A 43 -9.09 -1.01 -3.58
C CYS A 43 -9.48 -2.42 -3.14
N VAL A 44 -9.52 -2.66 -1.83
CA VAL A 44 -9.77 -3.96 -1.22
C VAL A 44 -11.15 -3.97 -0.57
N ARG A 45 -11.88 -5.10 -0.66
CA ARG A 45 -13.14 -5.28 0.07
C ARG A 45 -12.86 -5.27 1.58
N ASN A 46 -13.46 -4.33 2.31
CA ASN A 46 -13.40 -4.33 3.76
C ASN A 46 -14.30 -5.44 4.34
N PRO A 47 -13.75 -6.47 5.03
CA PRO A 47 -14.55 -7.54 5.59
C PRO A 47 -15.40 -7.09 6.77
N TYR A 48 -15.12 -5.95 7.40
CA TYR A 48 -15.75 -5.43 8.63
C TYR A 48 -16.73 -4.27 8.40
N ALA A 49 -16.97 -3.87 7.15
CA ALA A 49 -17.89 -2.76 6.88
C ALA A 49 -19.29 -3.00 7.47
N GLY A 50 -19.85 -1.97 8.10
CA GLY A 50 -21.19 -1.95 8.69
C GLY A 50 -21.31 -2.62 10.06
N ARG A 51 -20.21 -3.05 10.69
CA ARG A 51 -20.22 -3.64 12.03
C ARG A 51 -18.97 -3.28 12.83
N PHE A 52 -19.12 -3.27 14.15
CA PHE A 52 -17.99 -3.25 15.07
C PHE A 52 -17.28 -4.62 15.07
N SER A 53 -15.95 -4.62 15.17
CA SER A 53 -15.15 -5.83 15.35
C SER A 53 -14.05 -5.60 16.37
N GLN A 54 -13.99 -6.46 17.39
CA GLN A 54 -12.92 -6.43 18.39
C GLN A 54 -11.60 -7.01 17.86
N ASP A 55 -11.68 -7.93 16.87
CA ASP A 55 -10.55 -8.58 16.23
C ASP A 55 -10.50 -8.21 14.73
N LEU A 56 -9.30 -7.86 14.27
CA LEU A 56 -9.01 -7.40 12.90
C LEU A 56 -8.16 -8.41 12.10
N SER A 57 -8.02 -9.65 12.58
CA SER A 57 -7.27 -10.72 11.92
C SER A 57 -7.63 -10.96 10.45
N ALA A 58 -8.90 -10.76 10.05
CA ALA A 58 -9.32 -10.92 8.64
C ALA A 58 -8.68 -9.88 7.68
N ILE A 59 -8.11 -8.79 8.22
CA ILE A 59 -7.25 -7.86 7.49
C ILE A 59 -5.78 -8.16 7.74
N VAL A 60 -5.39 -8.30 9.02
CA VAL A 60 -3.97 -8.37 9.42
C VAL A 60 -3.28 -9.63 8.88
N GLU A 61 -3.86 -10.80 9.07
CA GLU A 61 -3.23 -12.07 8.69
C GLU A 61 -2.93 -12.19 7.19
N PRO A 62 -3.86 -11.85 6.27
CA PRO A 62 -3.57 -11.87 4.84
C PRO A 62 -2.78 -10.64 4.34
N SER A 63 -2.48 -9.65 5.18
CA SER A 63 -1.85 -8.40 4.75
C SER A 63 -0.42 -8.58 4.23
N GLN A 64 0.30 -9.62 4.66
CA GLN A 64 1.65 -9.89 4.20
C GLN A 64 1.69 -10.14 2.68
N ALA A 65 0.82 -11.01 2.17
CA ALA A 65 0.72 -11.30 0.74
C ALA A 65 0.33 -10.06 -0.07
N LEU A 66 -0.49 -9.16 0.52
CA LEU A 66 -0.79 -7.87 -0.10
C LEU A 66 0.47 -7.01 -0.17
N GLY A 67 1.24 -6.91 0.90
CA GLY A 67 2.52 -6.20 0.95
C GLY A 67 3.51 -6.68 -0.11
N GLU A 68 3.66 -8.00 -0.25
CA GLU A 68 4.53 -8.62 -1.27
C GLU A 68 4.10 -8.21 -2.69
N MET A 69 2.80 -8.22 -2.97
CA MET A 69 2.26 -7.73 -4.25
C MET A 69 2.54 -6.24 -4.48
N PHE A 70 2.46 -5.41 -3.43
CA PHE A 70 2.79 -3.98 -3.52
C PHE A 70 4.28 -3.77 -3.83
N GLY A 71 5.18 -4.45 -3.10
CA GLY A 71 6.63 -4.38 -3.31
C GLY A 71 7.01 -4.76 -4.74
N GLN A 72 6.50 -5.88 -5.23
CA GLN A 72 6.82 -6.34 -6.59
C GLN A 72 6.30 -5.38 -7.67
N ARG A 73 5.10 -4.83 -7.49
CA ARG A 73 4.48 -3.89 -8.44
C ARG A 73 5.15 -2.52 -8.41
N ILE A 74 5.56 -2.01 -7.24
CA ILE A 74 6.23 -0.70 -7.16
C ILE A 74 7.61 -0.75 -7.79
N GLN A 75 8.35 -1.86 -7.61
CA GLN A 75 9.64 -2.06 -8.29
C GLN A 75 9.48 -2.15 -9.81
N THR A 76 8.42 -2.81 -10.28
CA THR A 76 8.08 -2.84 -11.72
C THR A 76 7.77 -1.43 -12.24
N LEU A 77 7.02 -0.64 -11.47
CA LEU A 77 6.63 0.73 -11.83
C LEU A 77 7.83 1.69 -11.84
N ALA A 78 8.76 1.51 -10.90
CA ALA A 78 9.99 2.30 -10.80
C ALA A 78 10.96 2.03 -11.96
N ALA A 79 10.85 0.87 -12.63
CA ALA A 79 11.64 0.53 -13.82
C ALA A 79 13.15 0.75 -13.64
N GLY A 80 13.67 0.47 -12.43
CA GLY A 80 15.08 0.64 -12.07
C GLY A 80 15.46 1.99 -11.49
N GLN A 81 14.53 2.95 -11.35
CA GLN A 81 14.75 4.17 -10.58
C GLN A 81 14.95 3.84 -9.09
N PRO A 82 15.89 4.49 -8.39
CA PRO A 82 16.13 4.25 -6.98
C PRO A 82 14.93 4.73 -6.14
N ILE A 83 14.53 3.93 -5.15
CA ILE A 83 13.51 4.29 -4.15
C ILE A 83 14.24 4.64 -2.84
N GLU A 84 14.42 5.93 -2.59
CA GLU A 84 15.15 6.42 -1.42
C GLU A 84 14.25 6.64 -0.20
N SER A 85 12.94 6.82 -0.44
CA SER A 85 11.96 7.02 0.62
C SER A 85 10.63 6.37 0.23
N TYR A 86 9.85 5.98 1.24
CA TYR A 86 8.51 5.46 1.03
C TYR A 86 7.56 5.94 2.13
N GLY A 87 6.29 6.01 1.78
CA GLY A 87 5.19 6.29 2.69
C GLY A 87 4.09 5.26 2.54
N LYS A 88 3.24 5.14 3.57
CA LYS A 88 2.07 4.26 3.56
C LYS A 88 0.86 5.01 4.07
N GLY A 89 -0.30 4.68 3.51
CA GLY A 89 -1.57 5.28 3.89
C GLY A 89 -2.74 4.37 3.54
N CYS A 90 -3.86 4.58 4.21
CA CYS A 90 -5.10 3.88 3.93
C CYS A 90 -6.26 4.88 3.96
N ILE A 91 -7.23 4.67 3.08
CA ILE A 91 -8.50 5.41 3.08
C ILE A 91 -9.59 4.37 3.31
N VAL A 92 -10.36 4.55 4.38
CA VAL A 92 -11.46 3.67 4.74
C VAL A 92 -12.76 4.26 4.22
N GLY A 93 -13.60 3.43 3.61
CA GLY A 93 -14.95 3.85 3.21
C GLY A 93 -15.82 4.18 4.43
N MET A 94 -16.83 5.04 4.25
CA MET A 94 -17.67 5.58 5.34
C MET A 94 -18.40 4.53 6.18
N ALA A 95 -18.57 3.31 5.66
CA ALA A 95 -19.17 2.20 6.42
C ALA A 95 -18.14 1.44 7.28
N GLY A 96 -16.88 1.86 7.33
CA GLY A 96 -15.84 1.27 8.17
C GLY A 96 -15.36 2.22 9.27
N GLU A 97 -14.46 1.72 10.10
CA GLU A 97 -13.84 2.42 11.22
C GLU A 97 -12.37 2.69 10.91
N TYR A 98 -11.75 3.64 11.62
CA TYR A 98 -10.35 4.02 11.45
C TYR A 98 -9.41 2.80 11.60
N GLU A 99 -9.74 1.95 12.56
CA GLU A 99 -9.00 0.74 12.93
C GLU A 99 -8.89 -0.23 11.76
N HIS A 100 -9.89 -0.30 10.88
CA HIS A 100 -9.85 -1.13 9.66
C HIS A 100 -8.72 -0.70 8.74
N GLY A 101 -8.46 0.60 8.62
CA GLY A 101 -7.35 1.14 7.84
C GLY A 101 -6.01 0.88 8.54
N ASN A 102 -5.94 1.14 9.85
CA ASN A 102 -4.73 0.91 10.64
C ASN A 102 -4.26 -0.55 10.60
N ALA A 103 -5.19 -1.51 10.53
CA ALA A 103 -4.89 -2.93 10.41
C ALA A 103 -4.04 -3.28 9.16
N PHE A 104 -4.19 -2.55 8.04
CA PHE A 104 -3.36 -2.71 6.84
C PHE A 104 -1.96 -2.11 6.99
N LEU A 105 -1.75 -1.18 7.92
CA LEU A 105 -0.51 -0.41 8.05
C LEU A 105 0.46 -1.01 9.07
N THR A 106 0.14 -2.17 9.63
CA THR A 106 1.02 -2.91 10.55
C THR A 106 2.30 -3.40 9.85
N ASN A 107 3.28 -3.87 10.62
CA ASN A 107 4.53 -4.40 10.06
C ASN A 107 4.32 -5.65 9.19
N ILE A 108 3.25 -6.41 9.41
CA ILE A 108 2.95 -7.61 8.62
C ILE A 108 2.69 -7.22 7.16
N GLY A 109 1.89 -6.18 6.92
CA GLY A 109 1.64 -5.69 5.56
C GLY A 109 2.72 -4.76 5.03
N ALA A 110 3.30 -3.91 5.87
CA ALA A 110 4.27 -2.90 5.43
C ALA A 110 5.70 -3.43 5.28
N GLY A 111 6.08 -4.46 6.03
CA GLY A 111 7.43 -5.06 5.99
C GLY A 111 7.82 -5.50 4.58
N PRO A 112 7.00 -6.32 3.90
CA PRO A 112 7.32 -6.77 2.55
C PRO A 112 7.47 -5.65 1.51
N VAL A 113 6.82 -4.50 1.70
CA VAL A 113 6.98 -3.33 0.80
C VAL A 113 8.35 -2.68 1.00
N ARG A 114 8.81 -2.60 2.24
CA ARG A 114 10.11 -2.02 2.59
C ARG A 114 11.28 -2.91 2.19
N ASP A 115 11.07 -4.22 2.23
CA ASP A 115 12.11 -5.21 1.98
C ASP A 115 12.26 -5.56 0.47
N ALA A 116 11.36 -5.03 -0.38
CA ALA A 116 11.35 -5.22 -1.84
C ALA A 116 12.32 -4.29 -2.57
#